data_AF-A0A969C536-F1
#
_entry.id   AF-A0A969C536-F1
#
_cell.length_a   1.000
_cell.length_b   1.000
_cell.length_c   1.000
_cell.angle_alpha   90.00
_cell.angle_beta   90.00
_cell.angle_gamma   90.00
#
_symmetry.space_group_name_H-M   'P 1'
#
loop_
_entity.id
_entity.type
_entity.pdbx_description
1 polymer ?
#
loop_
_entity_poly.entity_id
_entity_poly.type
_entity_poly.pdbx_seq_one_letter_code
_entity_poly.pdbx_strand_id
1 'polypeptide(L)'
;MPKNWVEADAMHEKKVKQATLGDGNANPTLADEKKYLDPNYDFTKWIAANPMGQWDWKGIWQFRGNGYMARKVEIPTNFIEQETTLGLAENYSYNEIYINGKQVFAGILKGKREIVVPRNTWKSGENRIIVKMNQAIEPEWFGLGLQGSADDVLSPRKTDKIPLGKDNWY
;
A
#
# COMPACT_ATOMS: atom_id res chain seq x y z
N MET A 1 10.05 -26.87 17.76
CA MET A 1 10.82 -26.43 16.57
C MET A 1 10.32 -27.23 15.38
N PRO A 2 10.27 -26.64 14.16
CA PRO A 2 9.90 -27.36 12.95
C PRO A 2 10.93 -28.45 12.64
N LYS A 3 10.48 -29.56 12.05
CA LYS A 3 11.33 -30.71 11.70
C LYS A 3 11.92 -30.61 10.30
N ASN A 4 11.37 -29.76 9.45
CA ASN A 4 11.78 -29.53 8.07
C ASN A 4 11.35 -28.12 7.62
N TRP A 5 11.74 -27.74 6.41
CA TRP A 5 11.40 -26.44 5.82
C TRP A 5 9.89 -26.24 5.61
N VAL A 6 9.17 -27.28 5.19
CA VAL A 6 7.70 -27.21 4.98
C VAL A 6 6.96 -26.87 6.28
N GLU A 7 7.33 -27.50 7.39
CA GLU A 7 6.78 -27.18 8.71
C GLU A 7 7.17 -25.78 9.16
N ALA A 8 8.39 -25.34 8.86
CA ALA A 8 8.86 -23.99 9.19
C ALA A 8 8.05 -22.92 8.43
N ASP A 9 7.84 -23.13 7.13
CA ASP A 9 7.08 -22.23 6.26
C ASP A 9 5.61 -22.17 6.69
N ALA A 10 4.98 -23.31 6.98
CA ALA A 10 3.59 -23.34 7.46
C ALA A 10 3.43 -22.64 8.83
N MET A 11 4.39 -22.83 9.74
CA MET A 11 4.40 -22.10 11.02
C MET A 11 4.59 -20.60 10.82
N HIS A 12 5.42 -20.21 9.85
CA HIS A 12 5.68 -18.82 9.52
C HIS A 12 4.44 -18.14 8.89
N GLU A 13 3.84 -18.77 7.88
CA GLU A 13 2.62 -18.31 7.23
C GLU A 13 1.49 -18.09 8.26
N LYS A 14 1.30 -19.05 9.18
CA LYS A 14 0.32 -18.94 10.26
C LYS A 14 0.59 -17.72 11.15
N LYS A 15 1.85 -17.42 11.46
CA LYS A 15 2.22 -16.24 12.26
C LYS A 15 1.95 -14.95 11.50
N VAL A 16 2.30 -14.88 10.20
CA VAL A 16 2.04 -13.72 9.36
C VAL A 16 0.54 -13.45 9.29
N LYS A 17 -0.27 -14.47 8.98
CA LYS A 17 -1.74 -14.37 8.95
C LYS A 17 -2.32 -13.94 10.29
N GLN A 18 -1.82 -14.49 11.40
CA GLN A 18 -2.26 -14.09 12.72
C GLN A 18 -1.96 -12.60 13.00
N ALA A 19 -0.80 -12.12 12.55
CA ALA A 19 -0.38 -10.72 12.75
C ALA A 19 -1.13 -9.73 11.84
N THR A 20 -1.42 -10.11 10.59
CA THR A 20 -2.00 -9.19 9.59
C THR A 20 -3.51 -9.31 9.44
N LEU A 21 -4.08 -10.51 9.63
CA LEU A 21 -5.50 -10.81 9.45
C LEU A 21 -6.22 -11.10 10.77
N GLY A 22 -5.48 -11.26 11.88
CA GLY A 22 -6.03 -11.62 13.19
C GLY A 22 -6.40 -13.09 13.34
N ASP A 23 -6.22 -13.91 12.30
CA ASP A 23 -6.47 -15.35 12.31
C ASP A 23 -5.38 -16.09 11.52
N GLY A 24 -4.59 -16.90 12.20
CA GLY A 24 -3.52 -17.69 11.60
C GLY A 24 -3.98 -18.74 10.58
N ASN A 25 -5.26 -19.12 10.60
CA ASN A 25 -5.84 -20.05 9.64
C ASN A 25 -6.60 -19.35 8.50
N ALA A 26 -6.60 -18.02 8.46
CA ALA A 26 -7.29 -17.27 7.43
C ALA A 26 -6.78 -17.63 6.03
N ASN A 27 -7.70 -17.68 5.06
CA ASN A 27 -7.37 -17.88 3.66
C ASN A 27 -8.21 -16.92 2.80
N PRO A 28 -7.80 -15.65 2.67
CA PRO A 28 -8.55 -14.66 1.93
C PRO A 28 -8.80 -15.09 0.48
N THR A 29 -10.06 -15.01 0.04
CA THR A 29 -10.40 -15.20 -1.36
C THR A 29 -10.24 -13.90 -2.14
N LEU A 30 -10.24 -13.96 -3.48
CA LEU A 30 -10.33 -12.76 -4.32
C LEU A 30 -11.57 -11.90 -4.01
N ALA A 31 -12.66 -12.51 -3.53
CA ALA A 31 -13.85 -11.78 -3.11
C ALA A 31 -13.63 -11.05 -1.78
N ASP A 32 -12.81 -11.60 -0.88
CA ASP A 32 -12.42 -10.92 0.36
C ASP A 32 -11.46 -9.76 0.10
N GLU A 33 -10.49 -9.96 -0.80
CA GLU A 33 -9.56 -8.91 -1.23
C GLU A 33 -10.30 -7.71 -1.85
N LYS A 34 -11.34 -7.96 -2.65
CA LYS A 34 -12.18 -6.89 -3.21
C LYS A 34 -12.83 -6.00 -2.15
N LYS A 35 -13.12 -6.55 -0.95
CA LYS A 35 -13.69 -5.75 0.16
C LYS A 35 -12.73 -4.68 0.63
N TYR A 36 -11.42 -4.88 0.50
CA TYR A 36 -10.41 -3.88 0.90
C TYR A 36 -10.54 -2.60 0.08
N LEU A 37 -11.03 -2.72 -1.17
CA LEU A 37 -11.23 -1.60 -2.09
C LEU A 37 -12.53 -0.83 -1.85
N ASP A 38 -13.41 -1.30 -0.95
CA ASP A 38 -14.65 -0.60 -0.63
C ASP A 38 -14.34 0.79 -0.04
N PRO A 39 -14.99 1.86 -0.52
CA PRO A 39 -14.78 3.22 -0.01
C PRO A 39 -14.95 3.36 1.51
N ASN A 40 -15.73 2.46 2.13
CA ASN A 40 -16.03 2.46 3.57
C ASN A 40 -15.27 1.37 4.34
N TYR A 41 -14.39 0.59 3.71
CA TYR A 41 -13.63 -0.45 4.39
C TYR A 41 -12.79 0.12 5.53
N ASP A 42 -12.88 -0.46 6.72
CA ASP A 42 -12.06 -0.05 7.84
C ASP A 42 -10.70 -0.76 7.83
N PHE A 43 -9.69 -0.06 7.29
CA PHE A 43 -8.29 -0.50 7.31
C PHE A 43 -7.54 -0.07 8.57
N THR A 44 -8.18 0.59 9.55
CA THR A 44 -7.50 0.95 10.81
C THR A 44 -7.15 -0.27 11.67
N LYS A 45 -7.73 -1.41 11.35
CA LYS A 45 -7.38 -2.72 11.91
C LYS A 45 -6.11 -3.35 11.33
N TRP A 46 -5.55 -2.80 10.25
CA TRP A 46 -4.26 -3.24 9.71
C TRP A 46 -3.10 -2.64 10.54
N ILE A 47 -1.88 -3.10 10.26
CA ILE A 47 -0.70 -2.69 11.02
C ILE A 47 -0.33 -1.25 10.64
N ALA A 48 -0.59 -0.31 11.54
CA ALA A 48 -0.15 1.07 11.36
C ALA A 48 1.39 1.15 11.32
N ALA A 49 1.96 1.62 10.21
CA ALA A 49 3.40 1.68 10.01
C ALA A 49 3.78 2.77 9.01
N ASN A 50 4.97 3.35 9.16
CA ASN A 50 5.56 4.17 8.10
C ASN A 50 5.75 3.31 6.83
N PRO A 51 5.33 3.77 5.64
CA PRO A 51 5.40 3.02 4.38
C PRO A 51 6.83 2.76 3.90
N MET A 52 7.80 3.53 4.41
CA MET A 52 9.19 3.47 3.98
C MET A 52 9.95 2.30 4.62
N GLY A 53 10.79 1.65 3.82
CA GLY A 53 11.57 0.47 4.16
C GLY A 53 10.77 -0.82 4.01
N GLN A 54 11.41 -1.94 4.31
CA GLN A 54 10.80 -3.26 4.20
C GLN A 54 9.75 -3.49 5.29
N TRP A 55 8.67 -4.19 4.93
CA TRP A 55 7.64 -4.65 5.85
C TRP A 55 8.17 -5.62 6.91
N ASP A 56 9.30 -6.29 6.64
CA ASP A 56 10.05 -7.07 7.62
C ASP A 56 10.33 -6.27 8.90
N TRP A 57 10.65 -4.97 8.75
CA TRP A 57 10.93 -4.05 9.85
C TRP A 57 9.67 -3.43 10.45
N LYS A 58 8.50 -3.75 9.92
CA LYS A 58 7.18 -3.30 10.40
C LYS A 58 6.39 -4.43 11.08
N GLY A 59 7.05 -5.57 11.33
CA GLY A 59 6.44 -6.73 12.00
C GLY A 59 5.89 -7.80 11.05
N ILE A 60 5.98 -7.60 9.73
CA ILE A 60 5.62 -8.60 8.72
C ILE A 60 6.89 -9.30 8.23
N TRP A 61 7.55 -10.00 9.17
CA TRP A 61 8.83 -10.67 8.95
C TRP A 61 8.77 -11.62 7.76
N GLN A 62 9.78 -11.62 6.89
CA GLN A 62 9.99 -12.61 5.81
C GLN A 62 8.84 -12.84 4.82
N PHE A 63 7.84 -11.98 4.78
CA PHE A 63 6.75 -12.08 3.82
C PHE A 63 7.19 -11.64 2.41
N ARG A 64 6.99 -12.52 1.42
CA ARG A 64 7.36 -12.29 0.00
C ARG A 64 6.20 -12.56 -0.96
N GLY A 65 4.97 -12.26 -0.53
CA GLY A 65 3.76 -12.45 -1.32
C GLY A 65 3.18 -11.14 -1.85
N ASN A 66 1.86 -11.13 -2.04
CA ASN A 66 1.09 -9.93 -2.37
C ASN A 66 0.54 -9.29 -1.11
N GLY A 67 0.41 -7.97 -1.10
CA GLY A 67 -0.11 -7.26 0.06
C GLY A 67 -0.79 -5.95 -0.29
N TYR A 68 -1.42 -5.37 0.72
CA TYR A 68 -2.10 -4.09 0.61
C TYR A 68 -1.52 -3.15 1.65
N MET A 69 -1.40 -1.88 1.29
CA MET A 69 -1.22 -0.79 2.22
C MET A 69 -2.20 0.32 1.89
N ALA A 70 -2.68 1.02 2.91
CA ALA A 70 -3.72 2.02 2.77
C ALA A 70 -3.38 3.28 3.55
N ARG A 71 -3.89 4.41 3.06
CA ARG A 71 -3.72 5.71 3.70
C ARG A 71 -4.98 6.55 3.62
N LYS A 72 -5.25 7.27 4.71
CA LYS A 72 -6.16 8.42 4.74
C LYS A 72 -5.41 9.70 4.43
N VAL A 73 -6.00 10.55 3.60
CA VAL A 73 -5.44 11.86 3.25
C VAL A 73 -6.55 12.90 3.19
N GLU A 74 -6.34 14.04 3.84
CA GLU A 74 -7.28 15.16 3.79
C GLU A 74 -6.98 16.01 2.55
N ILE A 75 -7.98 16.17 1.67
CA ILE A 75 -7.82 16.90 0.41
C ILE A 75 -8.60 18.22 0.46
N PRO A 76 -7.92 19.37 0.25
CA PRO A 76 -8.61 20.66 0.21
C PRO A 76 -9.40 20.82 -1.10
N THR A 77 -10.45 21.64 -1.05
CA THR A 77 -11.39 21.81 -2.17
C THR A 77 -10.73 22.26 -3.46
N ASN A 78 -9.64 23.04 -3.38
CA ASN A 78 -8.90 23.52 -4.55
C ASN A 78 -8.21 22.41 -5.36
N PHE A 79 -8.07 21.18 -4.83
CA PHE A 79 -7.48 20.06 -5.57
C PHE A 79 -8.49 19.32 -6.47
N ILE A 80 -9.80 19.46 -6.19
CA ILE A 80 -10.84 18.63 -6.81
C ILE A 80 -10.92 18.87 -8.32
N GLU A 81 -10.94 20.14 -8.74
CA GLU A 81 -11.11 20.51 -10.15
C GLU A 81 -9.79 20.48 -10.94
N GLN A 82 -8.68 20.10 -10.29
CA GLN A 82 -7.36 20.09 -10.88
C GLN A 82 -6.87 18.67 -11.14
N GLU A 83 -6.08 18.50 -12.19
CA GLU A 83 -5.23 17.33 -12.31
C GLU A 83 -4.15 17.38 -11.22
N THR A 84 -3.82 16.23 -10.65
CA THR A 84 -2.80 16.14 -9.59
C THR A 84 -1.81 15.05 -9.90
N THR A 85 -0.60 15.16 -9.35
CA THR A 85 0.41 14.11 -9.39
C THR A 85 0.48 13.43 -8.03
N LEU A 86 0.23 12.13 -8.01
CA LEU A 86 0.47 11.25 -6.87
C LEU A 86 1.90 10.72 -6.95
N GLY A 87 2.79 11.25 -6.11
CA GLY A 87 4.14 10.75 -5.93
C GLY A 87 4.18 9.60 -4.92
N LEU A 88 4.72 8.44 -5.30
CA LEU A 88 5.01 7.33 -4.41
C LEU A 88 6.44 6.83 -4.64
N ALA A 89 7.11 6.46 -3.55
CA ALA A 89 8.47 5.95 -3.56
C ALA A 89 8.56 4.62 -4.32
N GLU A 90 9.80 4.23 -4.59
CA GLU A 90 10.09 3.09 -5.41
C GLU A 90 9.63 1.80 -4.73
N ASN A 91 9.09 0.90 -5.54
CA ASN A 91 8.83 -0.47 -5.14
C ASN A 91 8.79 -1.26 -6.44
N TYR A 92 9.78 -2.09 -6.71
CA TYR A 92 9.83 -2.74 -8.02
C TYR A 92 8.98 -4.03 -8.02
N SER A 93 7.68 -3.84 -8.16
CA SER A 93 6.66 -4.88 -8.33
C SER A 93 5.54 -4.39 -9.23
N TYR A 94 4.64 -5.29 -9.63
CA TYR A 94 3.37 -4.89 -10.23
C TYR A 94 2.48 -4.28 -9.13
N ASN A 95 2.04 -3.04 -9.34
CA ASN A 95 1.22 -2.30 -8.39
C ASN A 95 -0.13 -1.92 -9.01
N GLU A 96 -1.18 -1.98 -8.21
CA GLU A 96 -2.49 -1.39 -8.51
C GLU A 96 -2.78 -0.31 -7.46
N ILE A 97 -3.18 0.87 -7.90
CA ILE A 97 -3.44 2.01 -7.01
C ILE A 97 -4.87 2.48 -7.18
N TYR A 98 -5.54 2.64 -6.05
CA TYR A 98 -6.94 3.02 -5.96
C TYR A 98 -7.09 4.29 -5.13
N ILE A 99 -7.96 5.18 -5.59
CA ILE A 99 -8.41 6.34 -4.84
C ILE A 99 -9.92 6.21 -4.64
N ASN A 100 -10.38 6.18 -3.39
CA ASN A 100 -11.79 6.00 -3.03
C ASN A 100 -12.46 4.81 -3.78
N GLY A 101 -11.74 3.70 -3.92
CA GLY A 101 -12.19 2.49 -4.62
C GLY A 101 -12.08 2.52 -6.16
N LYS A 102 -11.74 3.68 -6.76
CA LYS A 102 -11.50 3.79 -8.20
C LYS A 102 -10.02 3.53 -8.53
N GLN A 103 -9.75 2.58 -9.42
CA GLN A 103 -8.39 2.34 -9.91
C GLN A 103 -7.90 3.54 -10.74
N VAL A 104 -6.73 4.06 -10.39
CA VAL A 104 -6.07 5.16 -11.11
C VAL A 104 -4.77 4.75 -11.78
N PHE A 105 -4.20 3.63 -11.37
CA PHE A 105 -2.99 3.07 -11.97
C PHE A 105 -2.95 1.55 -11.81
N ALA A 106 -2.38 0.87 -12.80
CA ALA A 106 -2.00 -0.54 -12.72
C ALA A 106 -0.78 -0.79 -13.62
N GLY A 107 0.28 -1.38 -13.08
CA GLY A 107 1.49 -1.69 -13.85
C GLY A 107 2.77 -1.76 -13.04
N ILE A 108 3.88 -1.93 -13.76
CA ILE A 108 5.25 -1.95 -13.21
C ILE A 108 5.91 -0.61 -13.53
N LEU A 109 6.53 0.01 -12.53
CA LEU A 109 7.34 1.22 -12.67
C LEU A 109 8.63 1.04 -11.87
N LYS A 110 9.77 1.37 -12.48
CA LYS A 110 11.08 1.40 -11.84
C LYS A 110 11.38 2.84 -11.39
N GLY A 111 11.99 3.02 -10.22
CA GLY A 111 12.18 4.33 -9.61
C GLY A 111 10.91 4.90 -8.97
N LYS A 112 10.94 6.22 -8.70
CA LYS A 112 9.83 6.96 -8.12
C LYS A 112 8.63 6.98 -9.09
N ARG A 113 7.43 6.72 -8.56
CA ARG A 113 6.18 6.78 -9.30
C ARG A 113 5.62 8.18 -9.26
N GLU A 114 5.34 8.75 -10.42
CA GLU A 114 4.56 9.97 -10.57
C GLU A 114 3.32 9.62 -11.39
N ILE A 115 2.19 9.47 -10.69
CA ILE A 115 0.93 9.05 -11.30
C ILE A 115 0.07 10.28 -11.49
N VAL A 116 -0.29 10.55 -12.74
CA VAL A 116 -1.26 11.60 -13.07
C VAL A 116 -2.64 11.11 -12.65
N VAL A 117 -3.24 11.82 -11.70
CA VAL A 117 -4.58 11.59 -11.19
C VAL A 117 -5.51 12.64 -11.80
N PRO A 118 -6.50 12.23 -12.63
CA PRO A 118 -7.41 13.16 -13.28
C PRO A 118 -8.23 13.99 -12.30
N ARG A 119 -8.62 15.20 -12.73
CA ARG A 119 -9.61 16.03 -12.00
C ARG A 119 -10.86 15.24 -11.63
N ASN A 120 -11.48 15.63 -10.52
CA ASN A 120 -12.67 15.01 -9.94
C ASN A 120 -12.48 13.55 -9.48
N THR A 121 -11.24 13.08 -9.36
CA THR A 121 -10.94 11.80 -8.71
C THR A 121 -10.94 11.95 -7.18
N TRP A 122 -10.43 13.07 -6.68
CA TRP A 122 -10.51 13.43 -5.27
C TRP A 122 -11.87 14.02 -4.92
N LYS A 123 -12.27 13.86 -3.66
CA LYS A 123 -13.38 14.63 -3.05
C LYS A 123 -12.82 15.63 -2.03
N SER A 124 -13.59 16.63 -1.63
CA SER A 124 -13.21 17.49 -0.51
C SER A 124 -13.18 16.65 0.77
N GLY A 125 -12.18 16.89 1.61
CA GLY A 125 -12.03 16.23 2.91
C GLY A 125 -11.31 14.88 2.86
N GLU A 126 -11.70 13.92 3.70
CA GLU A 126 -11.03 12.62 3.82
C GLU A 126 -11.13 11.82 2.51
N ASN A 127 -9.98 11.48 1.93
CA ASN A 127 -9.83 10.56 0.82
C ASN A 127 -8.99 9.36 1.25
N ARG A 128 -9.09 8.29 0.47
CA ARG A 128 -8.40 7.02 0.74
C ARG A 128 -7.57 6.61 -0.45
N ILE A 129 -6.32 6.28 -0.19
CA ILE A 129 -5.38 5.70 -1.15
C ILE A 129 -5.15 4.26 -0.74
N ILE A 130 -5.29 3.32 -1.66
CA ILE A 130 -4.92 1.92 -1.47
C ILE A 130 -3.90 1.54 -2.52
N VAL A 131 -2.81 0.92 -2.09
CA VAL A 131 -1.79 0.35 -2.96
C VAL A 131 -1.80 -1.15 -2.75
N LYS A 132 -2.16 -1.88 -3.80
CA LYS A 132 -1.94 -3.33 -3.88
C LYS A 132 -0.58 -3.56 -4.51
N MET A 133 0.27 -4.28 -3.80
CA MET A 133 1.61 -4.64 -4.22
C MET A 133 1.65 -6.14 -4.47
N ASN A 134 2.15 -6.54 -5.63
CA ASN A 134 2.54 -7.92 -5.84
C ASN A 134 3.95 -8.17 -5.29
N GLN A 135 4.35 -9.44 -5.25
CA GLN A 135 5.73 -9.83 -4.93
C GLN A 135 6.76 -8.97 -5.70
N ALA A 136 7.83 -8.61 -5.01
CA ALA A 136 8.96 -7.89 -5.61
C ALA A 136 9.54 -8.66 -6.80
N ILE A 137 9.88 -7.95 -7.88
CA ILE A 137 10.42 -8.53 -9.12
C ILE A 137 11.95 -8.59 -9.06
N GLU A 138 12.60 -7.51 -8.61
CA GLU A 138 14.06 -7.44 -8.57
C GLU A 138 14.53 -6.60 -7.38
N PRO A 139 15.25 -7.20 -6.40
CA PRO A 139 15.43 -8.63 -6.21
C PRO A 139 14.16 -9.32 -5.66
N GLU A 140 13.85 -10.54 -6.12
CA GLU A 140 12.68 -11.31 -5.66
C GLU A 140 12.70 -11.66 -4.17
N TRP A 141 13.89 -11.74 -3.57
CA TRP A 141 14.07 -12.02 -2.14
C TRP A 141 13.84 -10.79 -1.26
N PHE A 142 13.62 -9.61 -1.85
CA PHE A 142 13.38 -8.38 -1.11
C PHE A 142 11.94 -8.30 -0.61
N GLY A 143 11.74 -7.79 0.61
CA GLY A 143 10.41 -7.61 1.18
C GLY A 143 9.58 -6.53 0.47
N LEU A 144 8.27 -6.53 0.72
CA LEU A 144 7.40 -5.43 0.30
C LEU A 144 7.68 -4.15 1.09
N GLY A 145 7.15 -3.02 0.59
CA GLY A 145 7.34 -1.69 1.15
C GLY A 145 7.96 -0.70 0.15
N LEU A 146 8.03 0.57 0.54
CA LEU A 146 8.53 1.64 -0.32
C LEU A 146 10.01 1.94 -0.04
N GLN A 147 10.81 2.06 -1.09
CA GLN A 147 12.24 2.37 -1.07
C GLN A 147 12.46 3.80 -1.57
N GLY A 148 13.27 4.58 -0.84
CA GLY A 148 13.61 5.95 -1.21
C GLY A 148 13.51 6.92 -0.04
N SER A 149 13.41 8.22 -0.34
CA SER A 149 13.21 9.26 0.67
C SER A 149 11.72 9.48 0.96
N ALA A 150 11.40 9.96 2.16
CA ALA A 150 10.05 10.34 2.57
C ALA A 150 9.50 11.60 1.85
N ASP A 151 10.13 12.03 0.74
CA ASP A 151 9.78 13.21 -0.05
C ASP A 151 8.66 12.92 -1.07
N ASP A 152 7.93 11.83 -0.87
CA ASP A 152 6.71 11.54 -1.59
C ASP A 152 5.64 12.54 -1.21
N VAL A 153 4.99 13.08 -2.23
CA VAL A 153 4.02 14.15 -2.09
C VAL A 153 2.87 13.92 -3.06
N LEU A 154 1.66 14.19 -2.60
CA LEU A 154 0.54 14.48 -3.48
C LEU A 154 0.56 15.97 -3.81
N SER A 155 0.44 16.32 -5.09
CA SER A 155 0.60 17.70 -5.51
C SER A 155 -0.24 18.05 -6.75
N PRO A 156 -1.16 19.02 -6.72
CA PRO A 156 -1.84 19.56 -7.91
C PRO A 156 -0.91 20.43 -8.75
N ARG A 157 0.09 21.06 -8.10
CA ARG A 157 1.09 21.97 -8.67
C ARG A 157 2.33 21.96 -7.77
N LYS A 158 3.52 22.23 -8.31
CA LYS A 158 4.80 22.20 -7.57
C LYS A 158 4.84 22.93 -6.21
N THR A 159 3.93 23.87 -5.94
CA THR A 159 3.87 24.66 -4.70
C THR A 159 2.95 24.08 -3.62
N ASP A 160 1.86 23.39 -3.98
CA ASP A 160 0.92 22.79 -3.03
C ASP A 160 1.26 21.30 -2.90
N LYS A 161 1.73 20.89 -1.72
CA LYS A 161 2.20 19.52 -1.48
C LYS A 161 1.59 18.97 -0.20
N ILE A 162 0.99 17.78 -0.29
CA ILE A 162 0.58 16.99 0.86
C ILE A 162 1.61 15.86 1.02
N PRO A 163 2.40 15.83 2.11
CA PRO A 163 3.44 14.82 2.29
C PRO A 163 2.82 13.44 2.50
N LEU A 164 3.29 12.45 1.74
CA LEU A 164 2.85 11.06 1.79
C LEU A 164 3.89 10.10 2.40
N GLY A 165 5.14 10.50 2.57
CA GLY A 165 6.22 9.61 3.02
C GLY A 165 6.25 9.27 4.53
N LYS A 166 5.23 9.67 5.30
CA LYS A 166 5.15 9.50 6.77
C LYS A 166 3.70 9.30 7.20
N ASP A 167 3.49 8.73 8.39
CA ASP A 167 2.24 8.61 9.18
C ASP A 167 0.95 8.23 8.42
N ASN A 168 -0.08 7.79 9.16
CA ASN A 168 -1.41 7.47 8.62
C ASN A 168 -1.43 6.40 7.50
N TRP A 169 -0.39 5.57 7.46
CA TRP A 169 -0.33 4.37 6.63
C TRP A 169 -0.58 3.13 7.49
N TYR A 170 -1.26 2.18 6.87
CA TYR A 170 -1.72 0.92 7.44
C TYR A 170 -1.47 -0.22 6.48
#